data_AF-A0A4X2M1K8-F1
#
_entry.id   AF-A0A4X2M1K8-F1
#
_cell.length_a   1.000
_cell.length_b   1.000
_cell.length_c   1.000
_cell.angle_alpha   90.00
_cell.angle_beta   90.00
_cell.angle_gamma   90.00
#
_symmetry.space_group_name_H-M   'P 1'
#
loop_
_entity.id
_entity.type
_entity.pdbx_description
1 polymer ?
#
loop_
_entity_poly.entity_id
_entity_poly.type
_entity_poly.pdbx_seq_one_letter_code
_entity_poly.pdbx_strand_id
1 'polypeptide(L)'
;MGNLALGRRLWADTTCGRNSTELYCSYSENTDLTCRPPKCDKCNAAHPHLAHLPSSMADSSFRFPRTWWQSAEDAHREKIQLDLETAFYFTHLIMVFKSPRPAVMVLERSQDFGKTWKPYKYFATNCSATFGLEDDVFEKGAICTSRYSSPFPCTRGEVIYRALSPPHSAEDPYSAKAQEQLKITNLRVQLLKRQPCPCQGNNLNAKPQHFTHYAIYDFIVKGSCFCNGHADRCGPAEGFRPVKVAGAFQVVHGKCTCRHNTAGSHCQHCAPLYNDRPWQAANGKTGAPNECRTCKCNGHADTCHFDKDVWRASGNRSGGVCDNCQHNTEGQHCQRCKPGFYRDLRRPFSAPDACKLCSCHPVGSAVLPFSLSAFCDPSNGDCPCKPGVAGPRCDRCMVGYWGFGEYGCRPCDCAGSCDPLTGDCISSSADVDWYHGLPDFYPVFNQSEPAWEWEDEQGFSALRHSGKCECKEQSLGNPKIFCGMKYSYVLKIKILSAHDKGSHAEVNVKIKKVLKSTKLKILRGKRTLYPESWTNRGCTCPILNPGLEYLIAGHEDVRTGRLVVNMKSFVQHWKPALGRRVMEILKRDCK
;
A
#
# COMPACT_ATOMS: atom_id res chain seq x y z
N MET A 1 -6.07 -9.51 -10.82
CA MET A 1 -7.24 -10.37 -11.11
C MET A 1 -6.76 -11.61 -11.85
N GLY A 2 -7.38 -12.77 -11.62
CA GLY A 2 -7.06 -14.05 -12.25
C GLY A 2 -8.12 -15.12 -11.97
N ASN A 3 -7.92 -16.35 -12.45
CA ASN A 3 -8.80 -17.47 -12.13
C ASN A 3 -8.38 -18.12 -10.80
N LEU A 4 -9.23 -18.04 -9.78
CA LEU A 4 -9.00 -18.60 -8.45
C LEU A 4 -9.02 -20.13 -8.45
N ALA A 5 -9.65 -20.79 -9.43
CA ALA A 5 -9.66 -22.25 -9.52
C ALA A 5 -8.28 -22.83 -9.91
N LEU A 6 -7.45 -22.06 -10.63
CA LEU A 6 -6.13 -22.53 -11.08
C LEU A 6 -5.22 -22.87 -9.89
N GLY A 7 -4.64 -24.07 -9.92
CA GLY A 7 -3.74 -24.57 -8.88
C GLY A 7 -4.43 -25.00 -7.58
N ARG A 8 -5.76 -24.97 -7.52
CA ARG A 8 -6.57 -25.43 -6.39
C ARG A 8 -7.35 -26.69 -6.76
N ARG A 9 -7.72 -27.47 -5.75
CA ARG A 9 -8.51 -28.68 -5.93
C ARG A 9 -9.99 -28.31 -6.01
N LEU A 10 -10.63 -28.65 -7.12
CA LEU A 10 -12.08 -28.68 -7.22
C LEU A 10 -12.60 -30.03 -6.74
N TRP A 11 -13.71 -29.98 -5.99
CA TRP A 11 -14.43 -31.15 -5.52
C TRP A 11 -15.74 -31.29 -6.29
N ALA A 12 -16.07 -32.53 -6.66
CA ALA A 12 -17.39 -32.94 -7.13
C ALA A 12 -17.84 -34.16 -6.29
N ASP A 13 -19.14 -34.38 -6.14
CA ASP A 13 -19.66 -35.53 -5.38
C ASP A 13 -19.38 -36.84 -6.13
N THR A 14 -19.56 -36.83 -7.46
CA THR A 14 -19.38 -37.99 -8.33
C THR A 14 -18.47 -37.68 -9.53
N THR A 15 -17.97 -38.74 -10.16
CA THR A 15 -17.17 -38.69 -11.39
C THR A 15 -17.40 -40.00 -12.14
N CYS A 16 -17.56 -39.94 -13.47
CA CYS A 16 -17.74 -41.15 -14.26
C CYS A 16 -16.55 -42.09 -14.16
N GLY A 17 -16.82 -43.39 -14.34
CA GLY A 17 -15.80 -44.42 -14.46
C GLY A 17 -14.98 -44.64 -13.17
N ARG A 18 -15.54 -44.32 -12.00
CA ARG A 18 -14.85 -44.41 -10.71
C ARG A 18 -14.61 -45.85 -10.26
N ASN A 19 -15.56 -46.75 -10.52
CA ASN A 19 -15.49 -48.15 -10.11
C ASN A 19 -15.08 -49.06 -11.28
N SER A 20 -15.64 -48.82 -12.46
CA SER A 20 -15.40 -49.59 -13.69
C SER A 20 -15.52 -48.70 -14.91
N THR A 21 -15.12 -49.19 -16.08
CA THR A 21 -15.32 -48.44 -17.33
C THR A 21 -16.82 -48.26 -17.61
N GLU A 22 -17.24 -47.02 -17.85
CA GLU A 22 -18.61 -46.65 -18.19
C GLU A 22 -18.68 -46.18 -19.66
N LEU A 23 -19.73 -46.58 -20.39
CA LEU A 23 -20.03 -46.01 -21.70
C LEU A 23 -20.82 -44.71 -21.50
N TYR A 24 -20.46 -43.65 -22.22
CA TYR A 24 -21.24 -42.42 -22.26
C TYR A 24 -21.39 -41.91 -23.69
N CYS A 25 -22.48 -41.20 -23.96
CA CYS A 25 -22.79 -40.66 -25.27
C CYS A 25 -23.12 -39.16 -25.18
N SER A 26 -22.87 -38.42 -26.26
CA SER A 26 -23.16 -36.98 -26.34
C SER A 26 -23.80 -36.60 -27.67
N TYR A 27 -24.77 -35.70 -27.60
CA TYR A 27 -25.40 -35.10 -28.78
C TYR A 27 -24.75 -33.75 -29.12
N SER A 28 -24.84 -33.39 -30.39
CA SER A 28 -24.61 -32.02 -30.86
C SER A 28 -25.70 -31.67 -31.85
N GLU A 29 -26.17 -30.43 -31.82
CA GLU A 29 -27.17 -29.94 -32.77
C GLU A 29 -26.52 -29.44 -34.08
N ASN A 30 -27.27 -29.54 -35.18
CA ASN A 30 -27.03 -28.78 -36.39
C ASN A 30 -27.65 -27.38 -36.30
N THR A 31 -27.32 -26.50 -37.27
CA THR A 31 -27.95 -25.17 -37.41
C THR A 31 -29.48 -25.24 -37.49
N ASP A 32 -30.01 -26.36 -38.00
CA ASP A 32 -31.43 -26.57 -38.25
C ASP A 32 -32.14 -27.28 -37.08
N LEU A 33 -31.51 -27.30 -35.88
CA LEU A 33 -32.02 -27.93 -34.65
C LEU A 33 -32.23 -29.45 -34.73
N THR A 34 -31.70 -30.10 -35.77
CA THR A 34 -31.66 -31.57 -35.88
C THR A 34 -30.50 -32.16 -35.09
N CYS A 35 -30.71 -33.33 -34.46
CA CYS A 35 -29.64 -34.00 -33.73
C CYS A 35 -28.61 -34.56 -34.72
N ARG A 36 -27.32 -34.27 -34.51
CA ARG A 36 -26.24 -35.07 -35.12
C ARG A 36 -26.23 -36.48 -34.52
N PRO A 37 -25.65 -37.47 -35.25
CA PRO A 37 -25.42 -38.79 -34.68
C PRO A 37 -24.67 -38.69 -33.34
N PRO A 38 -25.13 -39.39 -32.29
CA PRO A 38 -24.49 -39.33 -30.98
C PRO A 38 -23.07 -39.86 -31.07
N LYS A 39 -22.13 -39.17 -30.43
CA LYS A 39 -20.76 -39.66 -30.26
C LYS A 39 -20.64 -40.32 -28.89
N CYS A 40 -20.31 -41.60 -28.89
CA CYS A 40 -20.12 -42.38 -27.68
C CYS A 40 -18.65 -42.72 -27.47
N ASP A 41 -18.22 -42.73 -26.21
CA ASP A 41 -16.86 -43.07 -25.80
C ASP A 41 -16.88 -43.72 -24.40
N LYS A 42 -15.71 -44.17 -23.93
CA LYS A 42 -15.55 -44.84 -22.64
C LYS A 42 -14.97 -43.88 -21.61
N CYS A 43 -15.53 -43.87 -20.40
CA CYS A 43 -14.97 -43.19 -19.24
C CYS A 43 -14.39 -44.19 -18.24
N ASN A 44 -13.15 -43.95 -17.80
CA ASN A 44 -12.50 -44.72 -16.74
C ASN A 44 -11.52 -43.84 -15.96
N ALA A 45 -11.80 -43.60 -14.68
CA ALA A 45 -11.04 -42.68 -13.84
C ALA A 45 -9.62 -43.17 -13.52
N ALA A 46 -9.34 -44.47 -13.64
CA ALA A 46 -8.01 -45.05 -13.42
C ALA A 46 -7.05 -44.83 -14.60
N HIS A 47 -7.58 -44.52 -15.79
CA HIS A 47 -6.79 -44.35 -17.02
C HIS A 47 -6.80 -42.87 -17.44
N PRO A 48 -5.67 -42.14 -17.39
CA PRO A 48 -5.63 -40.70 -17.64
C PRO A 48 -6.24 -40.24 -18.97
N HIS A 49 -6.18 -41.06 -20.03
CA HIS A 49 -6.74 -40.74 -21.35
C HIS A 49 -8.26 -40.90 -21.43
N LEU A 50 -8.88 -41.61 -20.49
CA LEU A 50 -10.33 -41.86 -20.41
C LEU A 50 -10.94 -41.19 -19.17
N ALA A 51 -10.15 -40.47 -18.38
CA ALA A 51 -10.57 -39.89 -17.12
C ALA A 51 -11.11 -38.47 -17.30
N HIS A 52 -12.26 -38.19 -16.69
CA HIS A 52 -12.92 -36.88 -16.70
C HIS A 52 -13.04 -36.32 -15.28
N LEU A 53 -11.88 -36.09 -14.63
CA LEU A 53 -11.79 -35.69 -13.24
C LEU A 53 -12.19 -34.22 -13.01
N PRO A 54 -12.61 -33.82 -11.78
CA PRO A 54 -12.96 -32.43 -11.46
C PRO A 54 -11.84 -31.42 -11.72
N SER A 55 -10.58 -31.86 -11.64
CA SER A 55 -9.40 -31.04 -11.94
C SER A 55 -9.38 -30.53 -13.39
N SER A 56 -10.00 -31.25 -14.32
CA SER A 56 -10.11 -30.85 -15.72
C SER A 56 -10.90 -29.55 -15.90
N MET A 57 -11.80 -29.20 -14.98
CA MET A 57 -12.52 -27.92 -15.03
C MET A 57 -11.66 -26.72 -14.64
N ALA A 58 -10.58 -26.96 -13.90
CA ALA A 58 -9.68 -25.92 -13.38
C ALA A 58 -8.37 -25.84 -14.16
N ASP A 59 -8.23 -26.59 -15.25
CA ASP A 59 -7.03 -26.56 -16.07
C ASP A 59 -7.01 -25.33 -17.01
N SER A 60 -6.02 -25.28 -17.91
CA SER A 60 -5.91 -24.19 -18.86
C SER A 60 -6.74 -24.49 -20.11
N SER A 61 -7.90 -23.85 -20.23
CA SER A 61 -8.80 -23.92 -21.39
C SER A 61 -8.11 -23.69 -22.74
N PHE A 62 -7.03 -22.90 -22.77
CA PHE A 62 -6.23 -22.64 -23.97
C PHE A 62 -5.28 -23.80 -24.33
N ARG A 63 -4.73 -24.51 -23.34
CA ARG A 63 -3.79 -25.64 -23.57
C ARG A 63 -4.53 -26.96 -23.73
N PHE A 64 -5.64 -27.11 -23.00
CA PHE A 64 -6.44 -28.33 -22.93
C PHE A 64 -7.90 -28.04 -23.32
N PRO A 65 -8.18 -27.54 -24.54
CA PRO A 65 -9.52 -27.10 -24.95
C PRO A 65 -10.55 -28.22 -25.10
N ARG A 66 -10.17 -29.47 -24.80
CA ARG A 66 -10.97 -30.68 -24.96
C ARG A 66 -11.03 -31.50 -23.67
N THR A 67 -10.54 -31.00 -22.54
CA THR A 67 -10.72 -31.65 -21.24
C THR A 67 -12.03 -31.19 -20.61
N TRP A 68 -12.68 -32.06 -19.86
CA TRP A 68 -13.88 -31.75 -19.09
C TRP A 68 -13.97 -32.66 -17.89
N TRP A 69 -14.76 -32.26 -16.90
CA TRP A 69 -15.24 -33.16 -15.86
C TRP A 69 -16.61 -33.71 -16.24
N GLN A 70 -16.88 -34.95 -15.86
CA GLN A 70 -18.17 -35.60 -16.07
C GLN A 70 -18.63 -36.34 -14.80
N SER A 71 -19.88 -36.14 -14.42
CA SER A 71 -20.51 -36.85 -13.29
C SER A 71 -20.69 -38.33 -13.59
N ALA A 72 -21.04 -39.12 -12.57
CA ALA A 72 -21.53 -40.48 -12.80
C ALA A 72 -22.84 -40.46 -13.65
N GLU A 73 -23.13 -41.57 -14.33
CA GLU A 73 -24.43 -41.77 -15.00
C GLU A 73 -25.58 -41.71 -13.97
N ASP A 74 -26.73 -41.24 -14.44
CA ASP A 74 -27.96 -41.02 -13.65
C ASP A 74 -27.85 -40.06 -12.45
N ALA A 75 -26.77 -39.28 -12.34
CA ALA A 75 -26.62 -38.28 -11.29
C ALA A 75 -27.74 -37.21 -11.34
N HIS A 76 -28.71 -37.27 -10.43
CA HIS A 76 -29.82 -36.31 -10.39
C HIS A 76 -29.43 -34.97 -9.75
N ARG A 77 -28.58 -35.03 -8.73
CA ARG A 77 -28.08 -33.88 -7.97
C ARG A 77 -26.58 -34.01 -7.85
N GLU A 78 -25.87 -32.90 -8.02
CA GLU A 78 -24.42 -32.90 -8.03
C GLU A 78 -23.90 -31.58 -7.46
N LYS A 79 -22.87 -31.64 -6.63
CA LYS A 79 -22.28 -30.46 -6.00
C LYS A 79 -20.85 -30.29 -6.48
N ILE A 80 -20.52 -29.07 -6.91
CA ILE A 80 -19.15 -28.68 -7.23
C ILE A 80 -18.71 -27.64 -6.19
N GLN A 81 -17.54 -27.83 -5.59
CA GLN A 81 -17.06 -26.96 -4.52
C GLN A 81 -15.60 -26.58 -4.73
N LEU A 82 -15.32 -25.28 -4.55
CA LEU A 82 -13.98 -24.70 -4.52
C LEU A 82 -13.72 -24.13 -3.13
N ASP A 83 -12.74 -24.69 -2.45
CA ASP A 83 -12.28 -24.22 -1.15
C ASP A 83 -11.03 -23.35 -1.34
N LEU A 84 -11.02 -22.16 -0.74
CA LEU A 84 -9.89 -21.25 -0.79
C LEU A 84 -9.16 -21.29 0.56
N GLU A 85 -7.83 -21.23 0.49
CA GLU A 85 -6.96 -21.25 1.67
C GLU A 85 -7.07 -20.00 2.55
N THR A 86 -7.66 -18.93 1.99
CA THR A 86 -7.85 -17.64 2.67
C THR A 86 -8.99 -16.87 2.00
N ALA A 87 -9.26 -15.64 2.43
CA ALA A 87 -10.30 -14.80 1.84
C ALA A 87 -9.83 -14.16 0.51
N PHE A 88 -10.70 -14.19 -0.50
CA PHE A 88 -10.48 -13.57 -1.81
C PHE A 88 -11.66 -12.68 -2.20
N TYR A 89 -11.43 -11.78 -3.15
CA TYR A 89 -12.50 -11.13 -3.89
C TYR A 89 -12.90 -11.96 -5.09
N PHE A 90 -14.19 -12.27 -5.19
CA PHE A 90 -14.83 -12.93 -6.30
C PHE A 90 -15.67 -11.93 -7.11
N THR A 91 -15.44 -11.88 -8.41
CA THR A 91 -16.09 -10.90 -9.31
C THR A 91 -17.09 -11.56 -10.24
N HIS A 92 -16.72 -12.66 -10.88
CA HIS A 92 -17.61 -13.38 -11.77
C HIS A 92 -17.24 -14.86 -11.89
N LEU A 93 -18.26 -15.69 -12.12
CA LEU A 93 -18.14 -17.11 -12.43
C LEU A 93 -18.54 -17.29 -13.89
N ILE A 94 -17.78 -18.11 -14.61
CA ILE A 94 -18.13 -18.60 -15.95
C ILE A 94 -18.00 -20.11 -15.91
N MET A 95 -19.09 -20.81 -16.21
CA MET A 95 -19.10 -22.26 -16.40
C MET A 95 -19.44 -22.57 -17.85
N VAL A 96 -18.66 -23.43 -18.49
CA VAL A 96 -18.89 -23.86 -19.88
C VAL A 96 -19.27 -25.33 -19.89
N PHE A 97 -20.53 -25.63 -20.21
CA PHE A 97 -21.04 -27.00 -20.17
C PHE A 97 -20.74 -27.75 -21.47
N LYS A 98 -20.35 -29.01 -21.36
CA LYS A 98 -20.28 -29.97 -22.46
C LYS A 98 -21.62 -30.67 -22.68
N SER A 99 -22.29 -31.03 -21.59
CA SER A 99 -23.70 -31.45 -21.62
C SER A 99 -24.60 -30.22 -21.82
N PRO A 100 -25.90 -30.39 -22.04
CA PRO A 100 -26.84 -29.30 -21.85
C PRO A 100 -26.67 -28.70 -20.45
N ARG A 101 -26.89 -27.38 -20.32
CA ARG A 101 -26.90 -26.70 -19.03
C ARG A 101 -27.95 -27.32 -18.11
N PRO A 102 -27.83 -27.27 -16.79
CA PRO A 102 -28.86 -27.78 -15.88
C PRO A 102 -30.18 -27.02 -16.08
N ALA A 103 -31.32 -27.72 -15.93
CA ALA A 103 -32.62 -27.07 -15.87
C ALA A 103 -32.78 -26.25 -14.59
N VAL A 104 -32.11 -26.68 -13.51
CA VAL A 104 -32.13 -26.04 -12.20
C VAL A 104 -30.75 -26.16 -11.55
N MET A 105 -30.17 -25.03 -11.12
CA MET A 105 -28.94 -24.99 -10.32
C MET A 105 -28.89 -23.77 -9.39
N VAL A 106 -28.05 -23.82 -8.36
CA VAL A 106 -27.87 -22.74 -7.38
C VAL A 106 -26.38 -22.46 -7.18
N LEU A 107 -26.00 -21.19 -7.17
CA LEU A 107 -24.66 -20.73 -6.79
C LEU A 107 -24.69 -20.18 -5.38
N GLU A 108 -23.77 -20.62 -4.54
CA GLU A 108 -23.65 -20.24 -3.14
C GLU A 108 -22.21 -19.88 -2.78
N ARG A 109 -22.06 -19.10 -1.71
CA ARG A 109 -20.76 -18.74 -1.12
C ARG A 109 -20.74 -18.99 0.37
N SER A 110 -19.53 -19.13 0.88
CA SER A 110 -19.23 -19.02 2.31
C SER A 110 -18.19 -17.94 2.55
N GLN A 111 -18.31 -17.21 3.65
CA GLN A 111 -17.38 -16.17 4.10
C GLN A 111 -16.64 -16.53 5.39
N ASP A 112 -16.85 -17.76 5.86
CA ASP A 112 -16.43 -18.26 7.17
C ASP A 112 -15.91 -19.70 7.08
N PHE A 113 -15.22 -20.01 5.98
CA PHE A 113 -14.54 -21.29 5.74
C PHE A 113 -15.48 -22.51 5.78
N GLY A 114 -16.68 -22.36 5.22
CA GLY A 114 -17.62 -23.44 4.92
C GLY A 114 -18.65 -23.69 6.01
N LYS A 115 -18.62 -22.91 7.11
CA LYS A 115 -19.56 -23.04 8.24
C LYS A 115 -20.96 -22.57 7.87
N THR A 116 -21.08 -21.41 7.22
CA THR A 116 -22.37 -20.89 6.74
C THR A 116 -22.33 -20.66 5.23
N TRP A 117 -23.50 -20.80 4.62
CA TRP A 117 -23.67 -20.67 3.17
C TRP A 117 -24.78 -19.70 2.86
N LYS A 118 -24.51 -18.77 1.94
CA LYS A 118 -25.49 -17.81 1.45
C LYS A 118 -25.62 -17.95 -0.08
N PRO A 119 -26.85 -17.98 -0.62
CA PRO A 119 -27.06 -17.96 -2.06
C PRO A 119 -26.51 -16.68 -2.70
N TYR A 120 -25.87 -16.83 -3.86
CA TYR A 120 -25.53 -15.73 -4.77
C TYR A 120 -26.60 -15.54 -5.85
N LYS A 121 -27.03 -16.64 -6.47
CA LYS A 121 -27.99 -16.63 -7.57
C LYS A 121 -28.62 -17.99 -7.77
N TYR A 122 -29.89 -18.01 -8.15
CA TYR A 122 -30.62 -19.19 -8.57
C TYR A 122 -30.74 -19.19 -10.09
N PHE A 123 -30.67 -20.36 -10.71
CA PHE A 123 -30.84 -20.55 -12.15
C PHE A 123 -31.89 -21.62 -12.36
N ALA A 124 -32.96 -21.30 -13.09
CA ALA A 124 -34.01 -22.24 -13.44
C ALA A 124 -34.57 -21.94 -14.83
N THR A 125 -35.13 -22.92 -15.54
CA THR A 125 -35.90 -22.68 -16.77
C THR A 125 -37.13 -21.83 -16.51
N ASN A 126 -37.73 -21.96 -15.32
CA ASN A 126 -38.80 -21.12 -14.82
C ASN A 126 -38.59 -20.84 -13.32
N CYS A 127 -38.19 -19.61 -13.00
CA CYS A 127 -37.88 -19.19 -11.63
C CYS A 127 -39.10 -19.26 -10.69
N SER A 128 -40.26 -18.80 -11.16
CA SER A 128 -41.48 -18.75 -10.35
C SER A 128 -42.00 -20.14 -10.05
N ALA A 129 -42.04 -21.04 -11.04
CA ALA A 129 -42.51 -22.41 -10.84
C ALA A 129 -41.54 -23.27 -10.00
N THR A 130 -40.23 -23.02 -10.09
CA THR A 130 -39.22 -23.86 -9.43
C THR A 130 -38.89 -23.40 -8.03
N PHE A 131 -38.72 -22.09 -7.83
CA PHE A 131 -38.25 -21.51 -6.57
C PHE A 131 -39.24 -20.52 -5.94
N GLY A 132 -40.35 -20.20 -6.61
CA GLY A 132 -41.24 -19.13 -6.15
C GLY A 132 -40.59 -17.75 -6.20
N LEU A 133 -39.61 -17.57 -7.09
CA LEU A 133 -38.83 -16.33 -7.20
C LEU A 133 -39.11 -15.60 -8.52
N GLU A 134 -38.92 -14.29 -8.51
CA GLU A 134 -38.93 -13.46 -9.72
C GLU A 134 -37.67 -13.67 -10.55
N ASP A 135 -37.82 -13.51 -11.87
CA ASP A 135 -36.75 -13.71 -12.84
C ASP A 135 -36.10 -12.37 -13.22
N ASP A 136 -34.77 -12.34 -13.23
CA ASP A 136 -34.01 -11.11 -13.50
C ASP A 136 -34.12 -10.59 -14.93
N VAL A 137 -34.70 -11.38 -15.83
CA VAL A 137 -35.08 -10.96 -17.18
C VAL A 137 -36.25 -9.97 -17.14
N PHE A 138 -37.17 -10.12 -16.18
CA PHE A 138 -38.32 -9.22 -15.99
C PHE A 138 -38.08 -8.20 -14.88
N GLU A 139 -37.55 -8.65 -13.73
CA GLU A 139 -37.28 -7.86 -12.52
C GLU A 139 -35.77 -7.57 -12.40
N LYS A 140 -35.30 -6.39 -12.82
CA LYS A 140 -33.85 -6.08 -12.73
C LYS A 140 -33.35 -6.13 -11.29
N GLY A 141 -32.49 -7.11 -11.00
CA GLY A 141 -31.90 -7.29 -9.68
C GLY A 141 -32.46 -8.49 -8.90
N ALA A 142 -33.45 -9.20 -9.43
CA ALA A 142 -33.96 -10.44 -8.83
C ALA A 142 -32.84 -11.47 -8.62
N ILE A 143 -33.00 -12.33 -7.62
CA ILE A 143 -31.97 -13.32 -7.26
C ILE A 143 -32.01 -14.58 -8.16
N CYS A 144 -33.08 -14.79 -8.93
CA CYS A 144 -33.19 -15.90 -9.89
C CYS A 144 -33.03 -15.41 -11.34
N THR A 145 -32.57 -16.28 -12.24
CA THR A 145 -32.49 -16.00 -13.68
C THR A 145 -32.76 -17.23 -14.54
N SER A 146 -33.50 -17.05 -15.63
CA SER A 146 -33.65 -18.08 -16.68
C SER A 146 -32.70 -17.91 -17.87
N ARG A 147 -31.96 -16.80 -17.94
CA ARG A 147 -31.10 -16.43 -19.08
C ARG A 147 -30.10 -17.53 -19.47
N TYR A 148 -29.60 -18.27 -18.50
CA TYR A 148 -28.59 -19.32 -18.70
C TYR A 148 -29.13 -20.74 -18.48
N SER A 149 -30.44 -20.91 -18.49
CA SER A 149 -31.09 -22.19 -18.18
C SER A 149 -31.69 -22.87 -19.41
N SER A 150 -31.60 -22.24 -20.60
CA SER A 150 -32.09 -22.84 -21.84
C SER A 150 -31.32 -24.12 -22.20
N PRO A 151 -32.01 -25.18 -22.66
CA PRO A 151 -31.37 -26.42 -23.11
C PRO A 151 -30.46 -26.24 -24.33
N PHE A 152 -30.71 -25.21 -25.16
CA PHE A 152 -29.86 -24.87 -26.31
C PHE A 152 -28.87 -23.74 -25.96
N PRO A 153 -27.61 -23.82 -26.40
CA PRO A 153 -27.02 -24.92 -27.17
C PRO A 153 -26.80 -26.16 -26.29
N CYS A 154 -26.88 -27.36 -26.87
CA CYS A 154 -26.76 -28.61 -26.10
C CYS A 154 -25.32 -28.94 -25.71
N THR A 155 -24.35 -28.24 -26.29
CA THR A 155 -22.94 -28.26 -25.89
C THR A 155 -22.39 -26.83 -25.98
N ARG A 156 -21.37 -26.52 -25.18
CA ARG A 156 -20.77 -25.18 -25.05
C ARG A 156 -21.76 -24.12 -24.55
N GLY A 157 -22.81 -24.53 -23.86
CA GLY A 157 -23.70 -23.61 -23.16
C GLY A 157 -22.99 -22.98 -21.97
N GLU A 158 -23.01 -21.66 -21.89
CA GLU A 158 -22.38 -20.93 -20.78
C GLU A 158 -23.39 -20.57 -19.70
N VAL A 159 -22.93 -20.59 -18.45
CA VAL A 159 -23.61 -20.00 -17.28
C VAL A 159 -22.68 -18.95 -16.67
N ILE A 160 -23.17 -17.72 -16.55
CA ILE A 160 -22.37 -16.59 -16.07
C ILE A 160 -23.07 -15.95 -14.87
N TYR A 161 -22.28 -15.71 -13.82
CA TYR A 161 -22.68 -14.88 -12.69
C TYR A 161 -21.71 -13.72 -12.52
N ARG A 162 -22.21 -12.53 -12.20
CA ARG A 162 -21.39 -11.34 -11.90
C ARG A 162 -21.81 -10.78 -10.55
N ALA A 163 -20.88 -10.76 -9.59
CA ALA A 163 -21.11 -10.31 -8.22
C ALA A 163 -21.43 -8.81 -8.15
N LEU A 164 -20.78 -8.00 -9.00
CA LEU A 164 -21.04 -6.57 -9.16
C LEU A 164 -21.97 -6.32 -10.35
N SER A 165 -23.22 -6.76 -10.23
CA SER A 165 -24.30 -6.32 -11.13
C SER A 165 -25.02 -5.11 -10.50
N PRO A 166 -25.61 -4.20 -11.30
CA PRO A 166 -26.46 -3.12 -10.77
C PRO A 166 -27.46 -3.70 -9.75
N PRO A 167 -27.60 -3.11 -8.55
CA PRO A 167 -27.20 -1.75 -8.15
C PRO A 167 -25.77 -1.58 -7.58
N HIS A 168 -25.00 -2.66 -7.42
CA HIS A 168 -23.74 -2.65 -6.65
C HIS A 168 -22.53 -2.13 -7.44
N SER A 169 -22.69 -1.84 -8.73
CA SER A 169 -21.61 -1.43 -9.63
C SER A 169 -21.07 -0.01 -9.38
N ALA A 170 -21.80 0.82 -8.63
CA ALA A 170 -21.44 2.23 -8.34
C ALA A 170 -20.83 2.44 -6.93
N GLU A 171 -20.73 1.38 -6.14
CA GLU A 171 -20.22 1.42 -4.76
C GLU A 171 -18.69 1.30 -4.72
N ASP A 172 -18.08 1.85 -3.66
CA ASP A 172 -16.65 1.66 -3.40
C ASP A 172 -16.38 0.15 -3.19
N PRO A 173 -15.49 -0.48 -3.98
CA PRO A 173 -15.22 -1.92 -3.91
C PRO A 173 -14.71 -2.39 -2.54
N TYR A 174 -14.17 -1.48 -1.74
CA TYR A 174 -13.66 -1.78 -0.40
C TYR A 174 -14.65 -1.46 0.72
N SER A 175 -15.83 -0.91 0.41
CA SER A 175 -16.89 -0.66 1.40
C SER A 175 -17.39 -1.95 2.04
N ALA A 176 -17.95 -1.87 3.24
CA ALA A 176 -18.50 -3.03 3.94
C ALA A 176 -19.55 -3.79 3.11
N LYS A 177 -20.40 -3.05 2.38
CA LYS A 177 -21.45 -3.63 1.52
C LYS A 177 -20.85 -4.36 0.30
N ALA A 178 -19.88 -3.75 -0.38
CA ALA A 178 -19.17 -4.41 -1.48
C ALA A 178 -18.38 -5.63 -0.98
N GLN A 179 -17.77 -5.56 0.20
CA GLN A 179 -17.07 -6.68 0.81
C GLN A 179 -18.01 -7.84 1.15
N GLU A 180 -19.21 -7.60 1.67
CA GLU A 180 -20.21 -8.65 1.93
C GLU A 180 -20.57 -9.42 0.64
N GLN A 181 -20.55 -8.72 -0.50
CA GLN A 181 -20.86 -9.31 -1.79
C GLN A 181 -19.64 -9.95 -2.49
N LEU A 182 -18.46 -9.36 -2.40
CA LEU A 182 -17.27 -9.80 -3.14
C LEU A 182 -16.41 -10.80 -2.36
N LYS A 183 -16.31 -10.65 -1.04
CA LYS A 183 -15.42 -11.46 -0.21
C LYS A 183 -15.96 -12.89 -0.13
N ILE A 184 -15.14 -13.88 -0.43
CA ILE A 184 -15.47 -15.30 -0.29
C ILE A 184 -14.30 -16.10 0.28
N THR A 185 -14.63 -17.23 0.90
CA THR A 185 -13.68 -18.27 1.32
C THR A 185 -13.97 -19.59 0.62
N ASN A 186 -15.23 -19.85 0.25
CA ASN A 186 -15.61 -21.01 -0.55
C ASN A 186 -16.68 -20.62 -1.56
N LEU A 187 -16.69 -21.34 -2.68
CA LEU A 187 -17.71 -21.21 -3.72
C LEU A 187 -18.30 -22.60 -3.98
N ARG A 188 -19.63 -22.69 -3.99
CA ARG A 188 -20.34 -23.95 -4.21
C ARG A 188 -21.41 -23.79 -5.27
N VAL A 189 -21.47 -24.75 -6.19
CA VAL A 189 -22.51 -24.88 -7.19
C VAL A 189 -23.27 -26.16 -6.93
N GLN A 190 -24.58 -26.06 -6.81
CA GLN A 190 -25.47 -27.21 -6.70
C GLN A 190 -26.26 -27.35 -8.01
N LEU A 191 -26.00 -28.43 -8.74
CA LEU A 191 -26.77 -28.85 -9.90
C LEU A 191 -27.94 -29.70 -9.39
N LEU A 192 -29.18 -29.23 -9.59
CA LEU A 192 -30.36 -29.81 -8.95
C LEU A 192 -31.21 -30.64 -9.91
N LYS A 193 -31.25 -30.27 -11.19
CA LYS A 193 -32.03 -30.97 -12.21
C LYS A 193 -31.34 -30.91 -13.57
N ARG A 194 -31.17 -32.06 -14.22
CA ARG A 194 -30.68 -32.20 -15.59
C ARG A 194 -31.75 -31.81 -16.61
N GLN A 195 -31.33 -31.56 -17.85
CA GLN A 195 -32.22 -31.51 -19.00
C GLN A 195 -31.60 -32.23 -20.19
N PRO A 196 -32.40 -32.98 -20.97
CA PRO A 196 -31.95 -33.58 -22.22
C PRO A 196 -31.83 -32.51 -23.31
N CYS A 197 -31.11 -32.83 -24.39
CA CYS A 197 -31.10 -32.01 -25.60
C CYS A 197 -32.43 -32.20 -26.38
N PRO A 198 -33.23 -31.15 -26.62
CA PRO A 198 -34.56 -31.27 -27.23
C PRO A 198 -34.51 -31.26 -28.77
N CYS A 199 -33.44 -31.82 -29.37
CA CYS A 199 -33.30 -31.87 -30.82
C CYS A 199 -34.19 -32.98 -31.44
N GLN A 200 -34.67 -32.76 -32.67
CA GLN A 200 -35.52 -33.74 -33.37
C GLN A 200 -34.65 -34.87 -33.96
N GLY A 201 -34.92 -36.11 -33.53
CA GLY A 201 -34.22 -37.30 -33.99
C GLY A 201 -34.91 -37.93 -35.19
N ASN A 202 -34.57 -37.52 -36.41
CA ASN A 202 -35.22 -38.04 -37.61
C ASN A 202 -34.81 -39.48 -38.01
N ASN A 203 -33.96 -40.18 -37.25
CA ASN A 203 -33.57 -41.58 -37.49
C ASN A 203 -32.72 -42.16 -36.34
N LEU A 204 -33.27 -42.25 -35.12
CA LEU A 204 -32.60 -42.93 -34.00
C LEU A 204 -33.38 -44.18 -33.62
N ASN A 205 -33.11 -45.30 -34.30
CA ASN A 205 -33.69 -46.63 -34.01
C ASN A 205 -33.28 -47.22 -32.63
N ALA A 206 -32.52 -46.47 -31.82
CA ALA A 206 -32.10 -46.88 -30.49
C ALA A 206 -32.60 -45.84 -29.46
N LYS A 207 -33.25 -46.32 -28.38
CA LYS A 207 -33.59 -45.49 -27.21
C LYS A 207 -32.32 -44.78 -26.73
N PRO A 208 -32.36 -43.48 -26.36
CA PRO A 208 -31.18 -42.79 -25.84
C PRO A 208 -30.72 -43.43 -24.52
N GLN A 209 -29.66 -44.22 -24.56
CA GLN A 209 -29.00 -44.81 -23.38
C GLN A 209 -27.65 -44.10 -23.16
N HIS A 210 -27.25 -43.92 -21.90
CA HIS A 210 -25.95 -43.33 -21.51
C HIS A 210 -25.76 -41.83 -21.78
N PHE A 211 -26.82 -41.04 -21.61
CA PHE A 211 -26.79 -39.57 -21.76
C PHE A 211 -27.06 -38.85 -20.43
N THR A 212 -27.18 -39.57 -19.31
CA THR A 212 -27.76 -39.04 -18.08
C THR A 212 -26.71 -38.49 -17.11
N HIS A 213 -25.75 -37.73 -17.63
CA HIS A 213 -24.66 -37.13 -16.86
C HIS A 213 -24.61 -35.60 -17.02
N TYR A 214 -23.96 -34.93 -16.05
CA TYR A 214 -23.48 -33.57 -16.20
C TYR A 214 -22.06 -33.59 -16.76
N ALA A 215 -21.73 -32.64 -17.64
CA ALA A 215 -20.36 -32.47 -18.10
C ALA A 215 -20.01 -30.99 -18.26
N ILE A 216 -18.85 -30.58 -17.76
CA ILE A 216 -18.37 -29.19 -17.73
C ILE A 216 -16.94 -29.13 -18.25
N TYR A 217 -16.72 -28.35 -19.31
CA TYR A 217 -15.40 -28.04 -19.84
C TYR A 217 -14.62 -27.19 -18.84
N ASP A 218 -15.14 -26.01 -18.50
CA ASP A 218 -14.39 -25.00 -17.74
C ASP A 218 -15.19 -24.48 -16.54
N PHE A 219 -14.52 -24.33 -15.40
CA PHE A 219 -15.01 -23.69 -14.19
C PHE A 219 -14.11 -22.51 -13.82
N ILE A 220 -14.45 -21.34 -14.37
CA ILE A 220 -13.60 -20.14 -14.30
C ILE A 220 -14.13 -19.21 -13.21
N VAL A 221 -13.38 -19.11 -12.11
CA VAL A 221 -13.71 -18.26 -10.96
C VAL A 221 -12.83 -17.03 -10.99
N LYS A 222 -13.33 -15.92 -11.51
CA LYS A 222 -12.53 -14.70 -11.68
C LYS A 222 -12.54 -13.86 -10.41
N GLY A 223 -11.35 -13.55 -9.92
CA GLY A 223 -11.17 -12.84 -8.67
C GLY A 223 -9.76 -12.30 -8.46
N SER A 224 -9.53 -11.75 -7.27
CA SER A 224 -8.22 -11.26 -6.82
C SER A 224 -8.03 -11.53 -5.33
N CYS A 225 -6.80 -11.42 -4.85
CA CYS A 225 -6.58 -11.36 -3.40
C CYS A 225 -7.32 -10.17 -2.79
N PHE A 226 -7.75 -10.36 -1.54
CA PHE A 226 -8.46 -9.37 -0.74
C PHE A 226 -7.47 -8.68 0.21
N CYS A 227 -7.21 -7.38 -0.02
CA CYS A 227 -6.20 -6.61 0.73
C CYS A 227 -6.69 -5.24 1.21
N ASN A 228 -8.02 -5.02 1.26
CA ASN A 228 -8.64 -3.75 1.64
C ASN A 228 -8.11 -2.50 0.88
N GLY A 229 -7.56 -2.70 -0.32
CA GLY A 229 -6.95 -1.65 -1.15
C GLY A 229 -5.56 -1.18 -0.68
N HIS A 230 -4.91 -1.88 0.25
CA HIS A 230 -3.57 -1.56 0.75
C HIS A 230 -2.47 -2.48 0.18
N ALA A 231 -2.73 -3.27 -0.86
CA ALA A 231 -1.70 -4.03 -1.55
C ALA A 231 -2.05 -4.21 -3.04
N ASP A 232 -1.01 -4.20 -3.88
CA ASP A 232 -1.09 -4.45 -5.33
C ASP A 232 -0.55 -5.84 -5.72
N ARG A 233 0.10 -6.54 -4.78
CA ARG A 233 0.73 -7.85 -4.99
C ARG A 233 0.45 -8.76 -3.81
N CYS A 234 0.36 -10.06 -4.12
CA CYS A 234 0.07 -11.11 -3.16
C CYS A 234 1.02 -12.29 -3.35
N GLY A 235 1.51 -12.81 -2.24
CA GLY A 235 2.34 -14.02 -2.15
C GLY A 235 1.56 -15.22 -1.61
N PRO A 236 2.17 -16.41 -1.61
CA PRO A 236 1.53 -17.63 -1.10
C PRO A 236 1.05 -17.48 0.33
N ALA A 237 -0.16 -17.97 0.62
CA ALA A 237 -0.65 -18.06 1.99
C ALA A 237 0.08 -19.18 2.76
N GLU A 238 0.10 -19.07 4.09
CA GLU A 238 0.77 -20.05 4.93
C GLU A 238 0.12 -21.43 4.80
N GLY A 239 0.95 -22.46 4.68
CA GLY A 239 0.51 -23.85 4.49
C GLY A 239 -0.03 -24.17 3.08
N PHE A 240 -0.23 -23.19 2.20
CA PHE A 240 -0.76 -23.45 0.86
C PHE A 240 0.30 -24.00 -0.09
N ARG A 241 0.02 -25.18 -0.64
CA ARG A 241 0.82 -25.81 -1.70
C ARG A 241 -0.06 -26.01 -2.94
N PRO A 242 0.22 -25.30 -4.05
CA PRO A 242 -0.58 -25.45 -5.26
C PRO A 242 -0.40 -26.86 -5.84
N VAL A 243 -1.46 -27.39 -6.45
CA VAL A 243 -1.38 -28.66 -7.20
C VAL A 243 -0.46 -28.45 -8.39
N LYS A 244 0.58 -29.29 -8.54
CA LYS A 244 1.51 -29.24 -9.67
C LYS A 244 0.81 -29.69 -10.95
N VAL A 245 0.16 -28.76 -11.65
CA VAL A 245 -0.44 -29.01 -12.97
C VAL A 245 0.46 -28.38 -14.04
N ALA A 246 0.72 -29.12 -15.12
CA ALA A 246 1.49 -28.63 -16.25
C ALA A 246 0.85 -27.34 -16.80
N GLY A 247 1.56 -26.21 -16.68
CA GLY A 247 1.07 -24.91 -17.14
C GLY A 247 0.44 -23.99 -16.08
N ALA A 248 0.44 -24.36 -14.80
CA ALA A 248 -0.06 -23.53 -13.70
C ALA A 248 0.91 -22.42 -13.25
N PHE A 249 1.45 -21.62 -14.18
CA PHE A 249 2.40 -20.54 -13.87
C PHE A 249 1.74 -19.25 -13.31
N GLN A 250 0.41 -19.15 -13.32
CA GLN A 250 -0.34 -17.95 -12.96
C GLN A 250 -1.40 -18.22 -11.87
N VAL A 251 -0.98 -18.87 -10.77
CA VAL A 251 -1.84 -19.05 -9.60
C VAL A 251 -2.07 -17.71 -8.92
N VAL A 252 -3.33 -17.40 -8.58
CA VAL A 252 -3.65 -16.23 -7.76
C VAL A 252 -3.41 -16.57 -6.30
N HIS A 253 -2.42 -15.93 -5.68
CA HIS A 253 -2.11 -16.12 -4.27
C HIS A 253 -2.89 -15.15 -3.37
N GLY A 254 -3.02 -15.49 -2.07
CA GLY A 254 -3.91 -14.79 -1.13
C GLY A 254 -3.26 -13.95 -0.02
N LYS A 255 -1.96 -14.09 0.29
CA LYS A 255 -1.29 -13.31 1.36
C LYS A 255 -0.84 -11.96 0.81
N CYS A 256 -1.38 -10.87 1.35
CA CYS A 256 -1.10 -9.54 0.84
C CYS A 256 0.31 -9.05 1.20
N THR A 257 0.98 -8.40 0.25
CA THR A 257 2.18 -7.60 0.53
C THR A 257 1.74 -6.19 0.91
N CYS A 258 1.38 -6.01 2.17
CA CYS A 258 0.75 -4.79 2.68
C CYS A 258 1.63 -3.54 2.52
N ARG A 259 0.99 -2.44 2.16
CA ARG A 259 1.53 -1.08 2.07
C ARG A 259 0.72 -0.15 2.97
N HIS A 260 0.88 1.17 2.83
CA HIS A 260 0.11 2.16 3.59
C HIS A 260 0.23 1.97 5.11
N ASN A 261 1.37 1.44 5.57
CA ASN A 261 1.67 1.08 6.95
C ASN A 261 0.63 0.15 7.59
N THR A 262 0.02 -0.71 6.79
CA THR A 262 -0.91 -1.74 7.26
C THR A 262 -0.19 -3.08 7.45
N ALA A 263 -0.84 -3.97 8.19
CA ALA A 263 -0.35 -5.30 8.55
C ALA A 263 -1.49 -6.32 8.60
N GLY A 264 -1.14 -7.59 8.75
CA GLY A 264 -2.06 -8.73 8.71
C GLY A 264 -2.11 -9.41 7.34
N SER A 265 -2.82 -10.55 7.25
CA SER A 265 -2.94 -11.33 6.02
C SER A 265 -3.63 -10.59 4.87
N HIS A 266 -4.55 -9.67 5.22
CA HIS A 266 -5.38 -8.90 4.31
C HIS A 266 -5.25 -7.38 4.54
N CYS A 267 -4.18 -6.95 5.21
CA CYS A 267 -3.94 -5.53 5.51
C CYS A 267 -5.06 -4.90 6.36
N GLN A 268 -5.68 -5.70 7.23
CA GLN A 268 -6.83 -5.32 8.05
C GLN A 268 -6.45 -4.66 9.39
N HIS A 269 -5.15 -4.53 9.67
CA HIS A 269 -4.62 -3.88 10.87
C HIS A 269 -3.62 -2.81 10.46
N CYS A 270 -3.36 -1.86 11.35
CA CYS A 270 -2.20 -0.98 11.21
C CYS A 270 -0.93 -1.70 11.68
N ALA A 271 0.22 -1.31 11.14
CA ALA A 271 1.51 -1.77 11.63
C ALA A 271 1.71 -1.35 13.10
N PRO A 272 2.56 -2.05 13.87
CA PRO A 272 2.61 -1.89 15.33
C PRO A 272 2.85 -0.46 15.84
N LEU A 273 3.65 0.36 15.14
CA LEU A 273 3.92 1.77 15.51
C LEU A 273 3.02 2.78 14.77
N TYR A 274 1.93 2.33 14.14
CA TYR A 274 1.09 3.15 13.26
C TYR A 274 -0.37 3.25 13.69
N ASN A 275 -0.62 3.15 14.99
CA ASN A 275 -1.94 3.20 15.60
C ASN A 275 -2.34 4.61 16.09
N ASP A 276 -1.88 5.68 15.42
CA ASP A 276 -2.20 7.06 15.85
C ASP A 276 -3.58 7.55 15.36
N ARG A 277 -4.18 6.83 14.41
CA ARG A 277 -5.55 7.03 13.92
C ARG A 277 -6.22 5.67 13.71
N PRO A 278 -7.55 5.57 13.75
CA PRO A 278 -8.22 4.29 13.52
C PRO A 278 -7.97 3.79 12.09
N TRP A 279 -7.80 2.48 11.96
CA TRP A 279 -7.66 1.81 10.65
C TRP A 279 -8.90 2.02 9.79
N GLN A 280 -8.68 2.20 8.48
CA GLN A 280 -9.75 2.27 7.48
C GLN A 280 -9.25 1.64 6.18
N ALA A 281 -10.12 0.93 5.46
CA ALA A 281 -9.82 0.46 4.11
C ALA A 281 -9.57 1.64 3.18
N ALA A 282 -8.75 1.44 2.13
CA ALA A 282 -8.60 2.43 1.08
C ALA A 282 -9.94 2.65 0.35
N ASN A 283 -10.12 3.81 -0.27
CA ASN A 283 -11.33 4.12 -1.02
C ASN A 283 -11.06 3.97 -2.52
N GLY A 284 -11.69 2.98 -3.16
CA GLY A 284 -11.49 2.69 -4.58
C GLY A 284 -12.14 3.72 -5.50
N LYS A 285 -13.12 4.48 -5.02
CA LYS A 285 -13.85 5.49 -5.79
C LYS A 285 -13.13 6.84 -5.81
N THR A 286 -12.62 7.28 -4.67
CA THR A 286 -11.86 8.54 -4.56
C THR A 286 -10.37 8.36 -4.80
N GLY A 287 -9.86 7.13 -4.69
CA GLY A 287 -8.44 6.83 -4.71
C GLY A 287 -7.73 7.17 -3.40
N ALA A 288 -8.46 7.52 -2.34
CA ALA A 288 -7.87 7.86 -1.06
C ALA A 288 -7.22 6.60 -0.42
N PRO A 289 -5.92 6.63 -0.10
CA PRO A 289 -5.19 5.45 0.38
C PRO A 289 -5.53 5.05 1.82
N ASN A 290 -6.02 5.99 2.64
CA ASN A 290 -6.39 5.80 4.05
C ASN A 290 -5.31 5.06 4.86
N GLU A 291 -4.06 5.50 4.72
CA GLU A 291 -2.90 4.87 5.33
C GLU A 291 -2.87 4.97 6.86
N CYS A 292 -2.28 3.99 7.52
CA CYS A 292 -2.08 4.09 8.96
C CYS A 292 -1.04 5.17 9.28
N ARG A 293 -1.23 5.88 10.40
CA ARG A 293 -0.40 7.02 10.79
C ARG A 293 0.48 6.66 11.98
N THR A 294 1.76 7.00 11.88
CA THR A 294 2.75 6.69 12.91
C THR A 294 2.46 7.40 14.23
N CYS A 295 2.65 6.70 15.33
CA CYS A 295 2.62 7.26 16.68
C CYS A 295 3.89 8.07 16.95
N LYS A 296 3.74 9.18 17.69
CA LYS A 296 4.87 10.03 18.07
C LYS A 296 5.46 9.51 19.38
N CYS A 297 6.45 8.63 19.29
CA CYS A 297 7.11 8.05 20.47
C CYS A 297 8.55 8.52 20.68
N ASN A 298 8.97 9.59 19.98
CA ASN A 298 10.31 10.15 20.05
C ASN A 298 11.47 9.17 19.78
N GLY A 299 11.22 8.00 19.17
CA GLY A 299 12.24 6.97 18.99
C GLY A 299 12.52 6.14 20.26
N HIS A 300 11.55 6.08 21.18
CA HIS A 300 11.65 5.35 22.44
C HIS A 300 10.58 4.25 22.59
N ALA A 301 9.83 3.96 21.53
CA ALA A 301 8.95 2.80 21.46
C ALA A 301 8.88 2.29 20.02
N ASP A 302 8.69 0.99 19.87
CA ASP A 302 8.53 0.27 18.62
C ASP A 302 7.08 -0.18 18.37
N THR A 303 6.22 -0.13 19.39
CA THR A 303 4.78 -0.35 19.30
C THR A 303 3.98 0.75 19.98
N CYS A 304 2.75 0.93 19.51
CA CYS A 304 1.74 1.79 20.14
C CYS A 304 0.35 1.22 19.91
N HIS A 305 -0.61 1.63 20.75
CA HIS A 305 -2.02 1.32 20.55
C HIS A 305 -2.84 2.59 20.34
N PHE A 306 -4.04 2.41 19.78
CA PHE A 306 -4.99 3.48 19.57
C PHE A 306 -5.91 3.61 20.78
N ASP A 307 -6.02 4.82 21.33
CA ASP A 307 -6.96 5.18 22.38
C ASP A 307 -8.02 6.15 21.86
N LYS A 308 -9.29 5.80 22.08
CA LYS A 308 -10.45 6.55 21.57
C LYS A 308 -10.70 7.85 22.34
N ASP A 309 -10.39 7.86 23.63
CA ASP A 309 -10.62 9.03 24.48
C ASP A 309 -9.55 10.08 24.23
N VAL A 310 -8.29 9.66 24.07
CA VAL A 310 -7.19 10.52 23.57
C VAL A 310 -7.54 11.08 22.19
N TRP A 311 -8.04 10.25 21.28
CA TRP A 311 -8.44 10.68 19.94
C TRP A 311 -9.51 11.78 19.98
N ARG A 312 -10.54 11.61 20.81
CA ARG A 312 -11.60 12.61 20.99
C ARG A 312 -11.08 13.88 21.64
N ALA A 313 -10.26 13.76 22.69
CA ALA A 313 -9.65 14.89 23.38
C ALA A 313 -8.77 15.74 22.44
N SER A 314 -8.12 15.12 21.46
CA SER A 314 -7.33 15.83 20.43
C SER A 314 -8.17 16.51 19.33
N GLY A 315 -9.51 16.40 19.38
CA GLY A 315 -10.39 16.88 18.31
C GLY A 315 -10.36 16.00 17.06
N ASN A 316 -10.30 14.68 17.23
CA ASN A 316 -10.16 13.69 16.15
C ASN A 316 -8.88 13.87 15.32
N ARG A 317 -7.77 14.24 15.98
CA ARG A 317 -6.50 14.51 15.30
C ARG A 317 -5.41 13.50 15.58
N SER A 318 -5.29 12.93 16.78
CA SER A 318 -4.25 11.98 17.20
C SER A 318 -4.71 11.20 18.44
N GLY A 319 -4.53 9.89 18.40
CA GLY A 319 -5.00 8.97 19.44
C GLY A 319 -3.98 7.90 19.82
N GLY A 320 -2.75 8.00 19.31
CA GLY A 320 -1.71 7.03 19.60
C GLY A 320 -1.17 7.16 21.01
N VAL A 321 -0.95 6.02 21.67
CA VAL A 321 -0.29 5.91 22.97
C VAL A 321 0.84 4.90 22.84
N CYS A 322 2.05 5.34 23.15
CA CYS A 322 3.26 4.51 23.03
C CYS A 322 3.29 3.44 24.11
N ASP A 323 3.64 2.21 23.72
CA ASP A 323 3.79 1.10 24.65
C ASP A 323 5.25 0.97 25.08
N ASN A 324 5.48 0.58 26.33
CA ASN A 324 6.81 0.22 26.84
C ASN A 324 7.92 1.23 26.52
N CYS A 325 7.74 2.49 26.93
CA CYS A 325 8.75 3.54 26.75
C CYS A 325 10.13 3.11 27.25
N GLN A 326 11.06 3.02 26.30
CA GLN A 326 12.46 2.66 26.47
C GLN A 326 13.29 3.86 26.92
N HIS A 327 14.60 3.65 27.11
CA HIS A 327 15.57 4.72 27.37
C HIS A 327 15.23 5.60 28.58
N ASN A 328 14.62 4.99 29.62
CA ASN A 328 14.18 5.67 30.84
C ASN A 328 13.23 6.85 30.59
N THR A 329 12.43 6.76 29.53
CA THR A 329 11.39 7.75 29.20
C THR A 329 10.01 7.29 29.65
N GLU A 330 9.09 8.24 29.81
CA GLU A 330 7.70 8.00 30.17
C GLU A 330 6.77 9.03 29.52
N GLY A 331 5.48 8.88 29.80
CA GLY A 331 4.40 9.66 29.21
C GLY A 331 3.87 9.03 27.93
N GLN A 332 2.72 9.54 27.47
CA GLN A 332 1.99 9.01 26.32
C GLN A 332 2.83 8.90 25.03
N HIS A 333 3.75 9.83 24.85
CA HIS A 333 4.63 9.95 23.69
C HIS A 333 6.09 9.65 24.04
N CYS A 334 6.33 9.03 25.20
CA CYS A 334 7.65 8.86 25.77
C CYS A 334 8.43 10.19 25.85
N GLN A 335 7.73 11.31 26.10
CA GLN A 335 8.23 12.67 25.89
C GLN A 335 8.95 13.29 27.10
N ARG A 336 9.06 12.56 28.22
CA ARG A 336 9.74 13.02 29.42
C ARG A 336 10.57 11.89 30.03
N CYS A 337 11.53 12.22 30.88
CA CYS A 337 12.30 11.23 31.62
C CYS A 337 11.50 10.71 32.82
N LYS A 338 11.69 9.43 33.15
CA LYS A 338 11.14 8.81 34.37
C LYS A 338 11.70 9.50 35.63
N PRO A 339 10.96 9.50 36.75
CA PRO A 339 11.50 9.90 38.04
C PRO A 339 12.84 9.21 38.35
N GLY A 340 13.82 9.99 38.82
CA GLY A 340 15.19 9.53 39.00
C GLY A 340 16.10 9.72 37.78
N PHE A 341 15.56 10.25 36.68
CA PHE A 341 16.32 10.68 35.50
C PHE A 341 15.98 12.12 35.13
N TYR A 342 16.93 12.80 34.49
CA TYR A 342 16.77 14.17 34.00
C TYR A 342 17.22 14.29 32.55
N ARG A 343 16.76 15.35 31.90
CA ARG A 343 16.99 15.64 30.49
C ARG A 343 18.41 16.15 30.24
N ASP A 344 19.21 15.44 29.43
CA ASP A 344 20.53 15.94 28.97
C ASP A 344 20.40 16.82 27.71
N LEU A 345 20.26 18.13 27.90
CA LEU A 345 20.08 19.11 26.81
C LEU A 345 21.19 19.10 25.74
N ARG A 346 22.34 18.47 25.99
CA ARG A 346 23.43 18.33 25.01
C ARG A 346 23.12 17.32 23.89
N ARG A 347 22.15 16.44 24.11
CA ARG A 347 21.71 15.41 23.16
C ARG A 347 20.32 15.75 22.61
N PRO A 348 19.96 15.34 21.38
CA PRO A 348 18.56 15.39 20.96
C PRO A 348 17.73 14.43 21.82
N PHE A 349 16.45 14.77 22.04
CA PHE A 349 15.59 13.94 22.90
C PHE A 349 15.40 12.52 22.35
N SER A 350 15.46 12.33 21.02
CA SER A 350 15.35 11.01 20.42
C SER A 350 16.55 10.08 20.64
N ALA A 351 17.63 10.56 21.25
CA ALA A 351 18.80 9.75 21.53
C ALA A 351 18.52 8.73 22.65
N PRO A 352 19.09 7.51 22.59
CA PRO A 352 18.97 6.53 23.66
C PRO A 352 19.47 7.01 25.04
N ASP A 353 20.43 7.95 25.05
CA ASP A 353 21.02 8.57 26.24
C ASP A 353 20.44 9.95 26.56
N ALA A 354 19.23 10.28 26.07
CA ALA A 354 18.59 11.58 26.32
C ALA A 354 18.20 11.83 27.78
N CYS A 355 17.99 10.75 28.54
CA CYS A 355 17.65 10.76 29.97
C CYS A 355 18.80 10.19 30.80
N LYS A 356 19.40 11.06 31.62
CA LYS A 356 20.56 10.73 32.46
C LYS A 356 20.14 10.52 33.90
N LEU A 357 20.76 9.55 34.56
CA LEU A 357 20.44 9.20 35.95
C LEU A 357 20.79 10.36 36.90
N CYS A 358 19.88 10.67 37.82
CA CYS A 358 20.14 11.60 38.92
C CYS A 358 21.30 11.08 39.78
N SER A 359 22.18 11.97 40.23
CA SER A 359 23.30 11.63 41.12
C SER A 359 23.16 12.31 42.48
N CYS A 360 21.95 12.26 43.06
CA CYS A 360 21.65 12.88 44.34
C CYS A 360 22.32 12.13 45.49
N HIS A 361 22.99 12.88 46.38
CA HIS A 361 23.65 12.30 47.54
C HIS A 361 22.61 11.85 48.58
N PRO A 362 22.60 10.56 48.98
CA PRO A 362 21.52 10.00 49.79
C PRO A 362 21.37 10.68 51.15
N VAL A 363 22.46 11.18 51.73
CA VAL A 363 22.45 11.88 53.03
C VAL A 363 22.10 13.35 52.89
N GLY A 364 22.58 14.03 51.84
CA GLY A 364 22.50 15.49 51.72
C GLY A 364 21.27 15.98 50.97
N SER A 365 20.61 15.09 50.22
CA SER A 365 19.35 15.41 49.53
C SER A 365 18.14 15.28 50.45
N ALA A 366 17.24 16.26 50.37
CA ALA A 366 15.97 16.27 51.08
C ALA A 366 14.97 15.33 50.40
N VAL A 367 14.28 14.52 51.19
CA VAL A 367 13.20 13.65 50.72
C VAL A 367 11.87 14.35 51.00
N LEU A 368 11.04 14.52 49.98
CA LEU A 368 9.71 15.11 50.15
C LEU A 368 8.81 14.17 50.94
N PRO A 369 7.92 14.69 51.80
CA PRO A 369 6.88 13.86 52.40
C PRO A 369 6.09 13.22 51.26
N PHE A 370 5.84 11.91 51.35
CA PHE A 370 5.24 11.06 50.30
C PHE A 370 6.17 10.47 49.21
N SER A 371 7.49 10.70 49.26
CA SER A 371 8.46 9.99 48.42
C SER A 371 9.39 9.10 49.24
N LEU A 372 9.77 7.94 48.71
CA LEU A 372 10.77 7.04 49.32
C LEU A 372 12.21 7.40 48.91
N SER A 373 12.39 8.33 47.98
CA SER A 373 13.70 8.74 47.46
C SER A 373 13.70 10.19 46.99
N ALA A 374 14.86 10.86 47.06
CA ALA A 374 15.05 12.19 46.50
C ALA A 374 15.26 12.09 44.98
N PHE A 375 14.28 12.56 44.21
CA PHE A 375 14.43 12.69 42.75
C PHE A 375 14.96 14.07 42.41
N CYS A 376 15.89 14.13 41.46
CA CYS A 376 16.35 15.42 40.92
C CYS A 376 15.27 16.05 40.02
N ASP A 377 15.39 17.35 39.79
CA ASP A 377 14.54 18.06 38.85
C ASP A 377 14.75 17.48 37.42
N PRO A 378 13.67 17.03 36.74
CA PRO A 378 13.78 16.40 35.42
C PRO A 378 14.36 17.30 34.32
N SER A 379 14.40 18.61 34.50
CA SER A 379 14.82 19.59 33.48
C SER A 379 16.32 19.87 33.51
N ASN A 380 16.93 19.95 34.69
CA ASN A 380 18.33 20.36 34.88
C ASN A 380 19.17 19.32 35.65
N GLY A 381 18.53 18.38 36.37
CA GLY A 381 19.20 17.37 37.17
C GLY A 381 19.61 17.82 38.57
N ASP A 382 19.14 18.97 39.04
CA ASP A 382 19.45 19.48 40.36
C ASP A 382 18.67 18.73 41.45
N CYS A 383 19.40 18.30 42.47
CA CYS A 383 18.82 17.59 43.60
C CYS A 383 18.30 18.58 44.65
N PRO A 384 17.17 18.28 45.31
CA PRO A 384 16.70 19.10 46.43
C PRO A 384 17.64 18.90 47.62
N CYS A 385 18.37 19.93 48.05
CA CYS A 385 19.35 19.81 49.13
C CYS A 385 18.76 20.14 50.50
N LYS A 386 19.27 19.48 51.55
CA LYS A 386 18.96 19.79 52.95
C LYS A 386 19.52 21.16 53.35
N PRO A 387 19.06 21.76 54.46
CA PRO A 387 19.57 23.04 54.95
C PRO A 387 21.10 23.04 55.09
N GLY A 388 21.74 24.10 54.60
CA GLY A 388 23.20 24.24 54.64
C GLY A 388 23.99 23.36 53.67
N VAL A 389 23.34 22.56 52.82
CA VAL A 389 23.98 21.70 51.80
C VAL A 389 23.86 22.34 50.43
N ALA A 390 24.90 22.20 49.59
CA ALA A 390 24.99 22.80 48.27
C ALA A 390 25.53 21.84 47.20
N GLY A 391 25.50 22.31 45.94
CA GLY A 391 25.92 21.56 44.75
C GLY A 391 24.76 20.81 44.09
N PRO A 392 24.86 20.51 42.78
CA PRO A 392 23.77 19.86 42.02
C PRO A 392 23.44 18.46 42.53
N ARG A 393 24.35 17.85 43.30
CA ARG A 393 24.24 16.52 43.90
C ARG A 393 23.99 16.55 45.40
N CYS A 394 23.98 17.72 46.04
CA CYS A 394 23.89 17.86 47.50
C CYS A 394 24.97 17.08 48.28
N ASP A 395 26.21 17.11 47.79
CA ASP A 395 27.34 16.31 48.26
C ASP A 395 28.36 17.11 49.10
N ARG A 396 28.07 18.38 49.38
CA ARG A 396 28.97 19.27 50.15
C ARG A 396 28.19 20.34 50.90
N CYS A 397 28.79 20.88 51.96
CA CYS A 397 28.23 22.04 52.65
C CYS A 397 28.26 23.30 51.76
N MET A 398 27.27 24.16 51.95
CA MET A 398 27.23 25.51 51.41
C MET A 398 28.38 26.34 52.02
N VAL A 399 28.84 27.36 51.30
CA VAL A 399 29.83 28.31 51.82
C VAL A 399 29.28 28.93 53.13
N GLY A 400 30.09 28.91 54.19
CA GLY A 400 29.68 29.35 55.54
C GLY A 400 28.98 28.28 56.38
N TYR A 401 28.98 27.01 55.95
CA TYR A 401 28.45 25.86 56.69
C TYR A 401 29.49 24.73 56.79
N TRP A 402 29.39 23.91 57.84
CA TRP A 402 30.32 22.82 58.13
C TRP A 402 29.61 21.57 58.70
N GLY A 403 30.32 20.44 58.73
CA GLY A 403 29.86 19.22 59.38
C GLY A 403 28.72 18.52 58.65
N PHE A 404 28.95 18.14 57.39
CA PHE A 404 27.97 17.44 56.54
C PHE A 404 27.42 16.16 57.21
N GLY A 405 26.09 16.06 57.36
CA GLY A 405 25.45 14.92 58.00
C GLY A 405 23.97 14.77 57.69
N GLU A 406 23.28 13.91 58.46
CA GLU A 406 21.89 13.51 58.22
C GLU A 406 20.89 14.69 58.24
N TYR A 407 21.19 15.74 58.98
CA TYR A 407 20.35 16.94 59.08
C TYR A 407 20.81 18.10 58.20
N GLY A 408 21.78 17.87 57.30
CA GLY A 408 22.40 18.90 56.47
C GLY A 408 23.74 19.37 57.05
N CYS A 409 24.03 20.66 56.98
CA CYS A 409 25.23 21.25 57.56
C CYS A 409 24.88 22.33 58.58
N ARG A 410 25.78 22.56 59.54
CA ARG A 410 25.63 23.57 60.58
C ARG A 410 26.20 24.90 60.11
N PRO A 411 25.56 26.05 60.40
CA PRO A 411 26.14 27.35 60.10
C PRO A 411 27.43 27.53 60.91
N CYS A 412 28.38 28.26 60.34
CA CYS A 412 29.63 28.59 61.02
C CYS A 412 29.48 29.85 61.86
N ASP A 413 29.97 29.83 63.09
CA ASP A 413 30.02 30.99 63.99
C ASP A 413 31.26 31.86 63.72
N CYS A 414 31.50 32.18 62.44
CA CYS A 414 32.67 32.93 61.97
C CYS A 414 32.24 34.23 61.29
N ALA A 415 33.07 35.29 61.39
CA ALA A 415 32.85 36.53 60.63
C ALA A 415 33.13 36.40 59.12
N GLY A 416 33.69 35.26 58.69
CA GLY A 416 34.03 34.93 57.30
C GLY A 416 33.77 33.45 56.97
N SER A 417 34.43 32.91 55.94
CA SER A 417 34.29 31.49 55.57
C SER A 417 34.95 30.58 56.61
N CYS A 418 34.46 29.35 56.72
CA CYS A 418 34.96 28.29 57.61
C CYS A 418 35.37 27.06 56.80
N ASP A 419 36.19 26.19 57.40
CA ASP A 419 36.48 24.88 56.85
C ASP A 419 35.22 23.97 56.90
N PRO A 420 34.81 23.35 55.79
CA PRO A 420 33.59 22.55 55.73
C PRO A 420 33.63 21.23 56.52
N LEU A 421 34.81 20.73 56.90
CA LEU A 421 34.98 19.52 57.72
C LEU A 421 35.08 19.84 59.21
N THR A 422 35.95 20.79 59.58
CA THR A 422 36.26 21.07 61.00
C THR A 422 35.42 22.20 61.59
N GLY A 423 34.88 23.10 60.76
CA GLY A 423 34.18 24.30 61.22
C GLY A 423 35.11 25.44 61.65
N ASP A 424 36.43 25.27 61.51
CA ASP A 424 37.40 26.27 61.91
C ASP A 424 37.29 27.52 61.03
N CYS A 425 37.33 28.70 61.65
CA CYS A 425 37.26 29.96 60.92
C CYS A 425 38.53 30.16 60.09
N ILE A 426 38.36 30.43 58.79
CA ILE A 426 39.47 30.81 57.93
C ILE A 426 39.74 32.29 58.20
N SER A 427 40.65 32.58 59.13
CA SER A 427 41.10 33.94 59.40
C SER A 427 41.90 34.46 58.20
N SER A 428 41.37 35.45 57.49
CA SER A 428 42.12 36.17 56.46
C SER A 428 43.23 37.00 57.11
N SER A 429 44.45 36.47 57.11
CA SER A 429 45.68 37.26 57.23
C SER A 429 46.54 37.05 55.98
N ALA A 430 46.09 37.62 54.87
CA ALA A 430 46.94 37.97 53.74
C ALA A 430 46.22 39.05 52.92
N ASP A 431 46.96 40.10 52.63
CA ASP A 431 46.49 41.40 52.19
C ASP A 431 45.73 41.41 50.86
N VAL A 432 44.83 42.39 50.79
CA VAL A 432 44.29 42.95 49.56
C VAL A 432 45.43 43.64 48.81
N ASP A 433 45.67 43.25 47.55
CA ASP A 433 46.26 44.16 46.58
C ASP A 433 45.58 44.04 45.22
N TRP A 434 45.10 45.19 44.75
CA TRP A 434 44.43 45.42 43.48
C TRP A 434 45.43 46.01 42.46
N TYR A 435 45.19 45.67 41.18
CA TYR A 435 45.69 46.28 39.93
C TYR A 435 47.16 46.02 39.52
N HIS A 436 47.54 45.82 38.24
CA HIS A 436 46.99 46.19 36.93
C HIS A 436 47.35 45.15 35.84
N GLY A 437 46.49 45.06 34.82
CA GLY A 437 46.79 44.40 33.54
C GLY A 437 45.64 44.37 32.53
N LEU A 438 45.01 45.52 32.26
CA LEU A 438 44.24 45.82 31.03
C LEU A 438 45.15 46.68 30.11
N PRO A 439 44.89 46.92 28.79
CA PRO A 439 43.60 46.93 28.07
C PRO A 439 43.68 46.30 26.63
N ASP A 440 42.61 46.15 25.85
CA ASP A 440 41.94 47.23 25.11
C ASP A 440 40.41 47.10 24.90
N PHE A 441 39.82 48.29 24.88
CA PHE A 441 38.42 48.73 24.93
C PHE A 441 37.69 48.61 23.56
N TYR A 442 36.45 48.08 23.50
CA TYR A 442 35.10 48.74 23.34
C TYR A 442 34.84 49.57 22.04
N PRO A 443 33.59 49.94 21.64
CA PRO A 443 32.22 49.54 22.08
C PRO A 443 31.21 49.33 20.90
N VAL A 444 29.93 48.99 21.21
CA VAL A 444 28.65 49.70 20.88
C VAL A 444 27.52 48.93 21.61
N PHE A 445 26.85 49.40 22.67
CA PHE A 445 25.83 50.45 22.90
C PHE A 445 24.38 50.22 22.36
N ASN A 446 23.46 50.08 23.34
CA ASN A 446 22.03 50.50 23.47
C ASN A 446 20.97 50.10 22.41
N GLN A 447 19.93 49.33 22.77
CA GLN A 447 18.72 49.58 23.61
C GLN A 447 17.50 49.93 22.73
N SER A 448 16.48 49.06 22.78
CA SER A 448 15.05 49.33 23.09
C SER A 448 14.11 48.41 22.30
N GLU A 449 13.35 47.59 23.02
CA GLU A 449 12.05 47.03 22.58
C GLU A 449 10.94 48.11 22.75
N PRO A 450 9.74 48.03 22.11
CA PRO A 450 8.98 46.79 21.91
C PRO A 450 8.13 46.66 20.61
N ALA A 451 7.49 45.49 20.51
CA ALA A 451 6.10 45.27 20.05
C ALA A 451 5.79 44.82 18.60
N TRP A 452 5.41 43.53 18.50
CA TRP A 452 4.40 42.87 17.63
C TRP A 452 4.53 42.97 16.09
N GLU A 453 4.80 41.84 15.41
CA GLU A 453 3.85 41.09 14.54
C GLU A 453 4.55 39.96 13.76
N TRP A 454 3.75 38.96 13.39
CA TRP A 454 4.10 37.60 12.95
C TRP A 454 4.95 37.49 11.67
N GLU A 455 6.01 36.64 11.69
CA GLU A 455 6.51 35.97 10.49
C GLU A 455 5.97 34.53 10.45
N ASP A 456 4.82 34.39 9.78
CA ASP A 456 4.30 33.11 9.33
C ASP A 456 4.94 32.79 7.96
N GLU A 457 6.15 32.20 7.95
CA GLU A 457 6.64 31.47 6.79
C GLU A 457 5.81 30.18 6.65
N GLN A 458 4.63 30.34 6.06
CA GLN A 458 3.81 29.26 5.57
C GLN A 458 4.49 28.57 4.40
N GLY A 459 4.95 27.35 4.67
CA GLY A 459 4.67 26.23 3.79
C GLY A 459 5.86 25.64 3.05
N PHE A 460 6.51 24.65 3.68
CA PHE A 460 7.10 23.53 2.93
C PHE A 460 6.24 22.28 3.10
N SER A 461 5.63 21.90 1.98
CA SER A 461 4.88 20.68 1.74
C SER A 461 5.73 19.64 0.99
N ALA A 462 5.43 18.38 1.26
CA ALA A 462 5.70 17.14 0.51
C ALA A 462 7.01 17.03 -0.29
N LEU A 463 8.03 16.33 0.26
CA LEU A 463 9.01 15.48 -0.46
C LEU A 463 10.09 14.93 0.51
N ARG A 464 9.73 13.96 1.37
CA ARG A 464 10.73 13.15 2.10
C ARG A 464 11.19 11.98 1.22
N HIS A 465 12.25 12.19 0.43
CA HIS A 465 13.30 11.24 0.04
C HIS A 465 14.07 11.81 -1.17
N SER A 466 15.26 12.34 -0.93
CA SER A 466 16.25 12.56 -1.97
C SER A 466 17.06 11.28 -2.16
N GLY A 467 16.52 10.32 -2.91
CA GLY A 467 17.43 9.53 -3.73
C GLY A 467 18.11 10.52 -4.67
N LYS A 468 19.38 10.88 -4.43
CA LYS A 468 20.10 11.85 -5.27
C LYS A 468 20.08 11.34 -6.72
N CYS A 469 19.25 11.94 -7.56
CA CYS A 469 19.33 11.79 -9.01
C CYS A 469 20.59 12.54 -9.46
N GLU A 470 21.71 11.86 -9.64
CA GLU A 470 22.90 12.47 -10.24
C GLU A 470 22.73 12.55 -11.76
N CYS A 471 22.11 13.63 -12.24
CA CYS A 471 22.12 13.95 -13.66
C CYS A 471 23.47 14.58 -14.01
N LYS A 472 24.22 13.98 -14.94
CA LYS A 472 25.46 14.59 -15.45
C LYS A 472 25.09 15.84 -16.25
N GLU A 473 25.49 17.01 -15.77
CA GLU A 473 25.36 18.25 -16.54
C GLU A 473 26.22 18.18 -17.80
N GLN A 474 25.62 18.45 -18.95
CA GLN A 474 26.33 18.47 -20.22
C GLN A 474 26.98 19.84 -20.39
N SER A 475 28.31 19.91 -20.28
CA SER A 475 29.06 21.13 -20.59
C SER A 475 29.09 21.37 -22.10
N LEU A 476 29.05 22.64 -22.53
CA LEU A 476 29.24 23.00 -23.92
C LEU A 476 30.67 22.63 -24.37
N GLY A 477 30.81 21.47 -25.02
CA GLY A 477 32.08 20.92 -25.51
C GLY A 477 32.50 21.49 -26.87
N ASN A 478 33.28 20.70 -27.63
CA ASN A 478 33.76 21.07 -28.96
C ASN A 478 32.59 21.44 -29.91
N PRO A 479 32.61 22.60 -30.59
CA PRO A 479 31.57 23.02 -31.54
C PRO A 479 31.18 21.94 -32.56
N LYS A 480 32.14 21.16 -33.07
CA LYS A 480 31.87 20.06 -34.02
C LYS A 480 30.98 18.96 -33.42
N ILE A 481 31.15 18.67 -32.14
CA ILE A 481 30.33 17.68 -31.40
C ILE A 481 28.92 18.24 -31.19
N PHE A 482 28.79 19.50 -30.79
CA PHE A 482 27.50 20.15 -30.61
C PHE A 482 26.68 20.18 -31.91
N CYS A 483 27.33 20.47 -33.05
CA CYS A 483 26.69 20.45 -34.36
C CYS A 483 26.36 19.01 -34.83
N GLY A 484 27.23 18.04 -34.54
CA GLY A 484 27.05 16.63 -34.87
C GLY A 484 25.82 15.99 -34.21
N MET A 485 25.34 16.54 -33.09
CA MET A 485 24.11 16.08 -32.42
C MET A 485 22.81 16.41 -33.17
N LYS A 486 22.85 17.29 -34.19
CA LYS A 486 21.70 17.63 -35.06
C LYS A 486 20.41 17.99 -34.30
N TYR A 487 20.50 18.90 -33.34
CA TYR A 487 19.34 19.40 -32.60
C TYR A 487 18.28 20.03 -33.52
N SER A 488 17.01 19.66 -33.31
CA SER A 488 15.86 20.14 -34.07
C SER A 488 15.51 21.59 -33.71
N TYR A 489 15.68 21.95 -32.44
CA TYR A 489 15.46 23.30 -31.93
C TYR A 489 16.51 23.72 -30.91
N VAL A 490 16.72 25.03 -30.77
CA VAL A 490 17.52 25.65 -29.71
C VAL A 490 16.77 26.88 -29.20
N LEU A 491 16.43 26.91 -27.91
CA LEU A 491 15.51 27.87 -27.30
C LEU A 491 16.06 28.45 -26.00
N LYS A 492 15.78 29.73 -25.75
CA LYS A 492 15.81 30.33 -24.40
C LYS A 492 14.42 30.24 -23.80
N ILE A 493 14.28 29.55 -22.69
CA ILE A 493 12.98 29.34 -22.02
C ILE A 493 13.04 29.67 -20.54
N LYS A 494 11.89 30.04 -19.96
CA LYS A 494 11.66 30.08 -18.51
C LYS A 494 10.71 28.96 -18.14
N ILE A 495 11.06 28.11 -17.18
CA ILE A 495 10.18 27.05 -16.70
C ILE A 495 9.09 27.68 -15.83
N LEU A 496 7.81 27.41 -16.13
CA LEU A 496 6.67 27.93 -15.38
C LEU A 496 6.21 26.91 -14.34
N SER A 497 6.00 25.67 -14.76
CA SER A 497 5.58 24.56 -13.91
C SER A 497 5.94 23.23 -14.54
N ALA A 498 6.09 22.19 -13.73
CA ALA A 498 6.30 20.82 -14.17
C ALA A 498 5.24 19.94 -13.50
N HIS A 499 4.59 19.08 -14.30
CA HIS A 499 3.54 18.18 -13.83
C HIS A 499 3.88 16.75 -14.24
N ASP A 500 3.75 15.82 -13.30
CA ASP A 500 3.80 14.39 -13.60
C ASP A 500 2.37 13.89 -13.87
N LYS A 501 2.15 13.28 -15.04
CA LYS A 501 0.86 12.69 -15.44
C LYS A 501 0.84 11.16 -15.27
N GLY A 502 1.84 10.60 -14.59
CA GLY A 502 1.99 9.17 -14.29
C GLY A 502 2.50 8.34 -15.47
N SER A 503 2.07 8.63 -16.71
CA SER A 503 2.57 7.99 -17.93
C SER A 503 3.69 8.78 -18.62
N HIS A 504 3.76 10.08 -18.37
CA HIS A 504 4.75 11.01 -18.92
C HIS A 504 4.78 12.30 -18.09
N ALA A 505 5.88 13.04 -18.18
CA ALA A 505 5.99 14.36 -17.58
C ALA A 505 5.66 15.47 -18.60
N GLU A 506 5.02 16.53 -18.12
CA GLU A 506 4.70 17.73 -18.90
C GLU A 506 5.29 18.96 -18.22
N VAL A 507 6.21 19.64 -18.90
CA VAL A 507 6.86 20.85 -18.38
C VAL A 507 6.34 22.06 -19.15
N ASN A 508 5.59 22.92 -18.48
CA ASN A 508 5.07 24.15 -19.04
C ASN A 508 6.15 25.23 -18.98
N VAL A 509 6.44 25.83 -20.13
CA VAL A 509 7.52 26.79 -20.30
C VAL A 509 7.06 28.03 -21.06
N LYS A 510 7.73 29.16 -20.80
CA LYS A 510 7.61 30.39 -21.59
C LYS A 510 8.83 30.54 -22.47
N ILE A 511 8.65 30.41 -23.78
CA ILE A 511 9.71 30.61 -24.77
C ILE A 511 9.99 32.11 -24.89
N LYS A 512 11.17 32.53 -24.44
CA LYS A 512 11.62 33.93 -24.49
C LYS A 512 12.37 34.25 -25.78
N LYS A 513 13.16 33.31 -26.30
CA LYS A 513 13.92 33.47 -27.56
C LYS A 513 14.05 32.15 -28.30
N VAL A 514 13.95 32.20 -29.63
CA VAL A 514 14.20 31.07 -30.52
C VAL A 514 15.53 31.33 -31.21
N LEU A 515 16.49 30.41 -31.08
CA LEU A 515 17.84 30.54 -31.62
C LEU A 515 18.02 29.68 -32.88
N LYS A 516 17.38 28.52 -32.92
CA LYS A 516 17.26 27.64 -34.08
C LYS A 516 15.93 26.89 -34.02
N SER A 517 15.27 26.77 -35.17
CA SER A 517 14.10 25.92 -35.36
C SER A 517 14.17 25.36 -36.78
N THR A 518 14.00 24.05 -36.94
CA THR A 518 14.01 23.40 -38.25
C THR A 518 12.60 23.29 -38.83
N LYS A 519 11.86 22.21 -38.54
CA LYS A 519 10.59 21.90 -39.24
C LYS A 519 9.36 22.56 -38.62
N LEU A 520 9.30 22.71 -37.29
CA LEU A 520 8.24 23.44 -36.60
C LEU A 520 8.51 24.95 -36.57
N LYS A 521 7.51 25.77 -36.93
CA LYS A 521 7.51 27.22 -36.67
C LYS A 521 7.26 27.47 -35.17
N ILE A 522 8.32 27.35 -34.37
CA ILE A 522 8.24 27.62 -32.93
C ILE A 522 8.15 29.13 -32.70
N LEU A 523 7.04 29.60 -32.14
CA LEU A 523 6.82 31.00 -31.78
C LEU A 523 7.13 31.26 -30.30
N ARG A 524 7.34 32.54 -29.96
CA ARG A 524 7.44 32.98 -28.55
C ARG A 524 6.07 32.82 -27.89
N GLY A 525 6.04 32.33 -26.65
CA GLY A 525 4.79 32.09 -25.95
C GLY A 525 4.87 30.95 -24.95
N LYS A 526 3.71 30.54 -24.41
CA LYS A 526 3.60 29.37 -23.53
C LYS A 526 3.60 28.10 -24.37
N ARG A 527 4.39 27.11 -23.99
CA ARG A 527 4.46 25.79 -24.64
C ARG A 527 4.76 24.71 -23.62
N THR A 528 4.49 23.46 -23.99
CA THR A 528 4.78 22.29 -23.16
C THR A 528 5.95 21.52 -23.76
N LEU A 529 6.94 21.20 -22.92
CA LEU A 529 8.04 20.29 -23.21
C LEU A 529 7.73 18.93 -22.61
N TYR A 530 8.16 17.86 -23.30
CA TYR A 530 7.91 16.48 -22.91
C TYR A 530 9.25 15.80 -22.62
N PRO A 531 9.63 15.63 -21.34
CA PRO A 531 10.84 14.91 -20.98
C PRO A 531 10.69 13.40 -21.26
N GLU A 532 11.63 12.82 -22.01
CA GLU A 532 11.64 11.38 -22.34
C GLU A 532 12.78 10.70 -21.58
N SER A 533 12.47 10.20 -20.38
CA SER A 533 13.32 9.25 -19.65
C SER A 533 12.48 8.51 -18.58
N TRP A 534 12.44 7.18 -18.67
CA TRP A 534 11.90 6.30 -17.62
C TRP A 534 13.03 5.43 -17.08
N THR A 535 13.34 5.61 -15.80
CA THR A 535 13.90 4.56 -14.95
C THR A 535 12.95 4.38 -13.78
N ASN A 536 12.91 3.18 -13.19
CA ASN A 536 12.02 2.79 -12.09
C ASN A 536 12.30 3.53 -10.74
N ARG A 537 12.87 4.75 -10.80
CA ARG A 537 13.33 5.56 -9.66
C ARG A 537 12.88 7.03 -9.67
N GLY A 538 12.00 7.46 -10.60
CA GLY A 538 11.37 8.78 -10.53
C GLY A 538 12.28 10.00 -10.83
N CYS A 539 13.40 9.81 -11.51
CA CYS A 539 14.29 10.91 -11.92
C CYS A 539 14.07 11.30 -13.39
N THR A 540 13.82 12.58 -13.68
CA THR A 540 13.89 13.13 -15.05
C THR A 540 15.24 13.85 -15.23
N CYS A 541 16.07 13.36 -16.16
CA CYS A 541 17.34 14.01 -16.50
C CYS A 541 17.28 14.56 -17.93
N PRO A 542 17.64 15.84 -18.17
CA PRO A 542 18.10 16.86 -17.21
C PRO A 542 16.97 17.47 -16.35
N ILE A 543 17.30 17.87 -15.12
CA ILE A 543 16.33 18.44 -14.15
C ILE A 543 15.97 19.87 -14.57
N LEU A 544 14.68 20.14 -14.74
CA LEU A 544 14.15 21.45 -15.13
C LEU A 544 13.37 22.09 -13.98
N ASN A 545 14.07 22.87 -13.16
CA ASN A 545 13.44 23.51 -12.01
C ASN A 545 12.53 24.69 -12.43
N PRO A 546 11.27 24.75 -11.94
CA PRO A 546 10.38 25.89 -12.14
C PRO A 546 10.99 27.23 -11.69
N GLY A 547 10.64 28.32 -12.36
CA GLY A 547 11.13 29.67 -12.04
C GLY A 547 12.47 30.04 -12.68
N LEU A 548 13.28 29.05 -13.07
CA LEU A 548 14.60 29.27 -13.65
C LEU A 548 14.58 29.38 -15.19
N GLU A 549 15.62 30.03 -15.74
CA GLU A 549 15.83 30.18 -17.18
C GLU A 549 16.91 29.22 -17.69
N TYR A 550 16.63 28.58 -18.82
CA TYR A 550 17.54 27.61 -19.45
C TYR A 550 17.73 27.89 -20.94
N LEU A 551 18.91 27.52 -21.42
CA LEU A 551 19.18 27.27 -22.83
C LEU A 551 18.95 25.77 -23.07
N ILE A 552 17.98 25.44 -23.94
CA ILE A 552 17.66 24.05 -24.27
C ILE A 552 17.84 23.82 -25.77
N ALA A 553 18.65 22.82 -26.12
CA ALA A 553 18.69 22.24 -27.46
C ALA A 553 18.15 20.81 -27.40
N GLY A 554 17.10 20.52 -28.16
CA GLY A 554 16.38 19.26 -28.09
C GLY A 554 15.94 18.74 -29.45
N HIS A 555 15.20 17.65 -29.41
CA HIS A 555 14.70 16.94 -30.59
C HIS A 555 13.19 17.01 -30.65
N GLU A 556 12.66 16.86 -31.85
CA GLU A 556 11.22 16.83 -32.09
C GLU A 556 10.78 15.38 -32.33
N ASP A 557 9.64 14.98 -31.75
CA ASP A 557 8.94 13.79 -32.19
C ASP A 557 8.14 14.12 -33.46
N VAL A 558 8.66 13.66 -34.60
CA VAL A 558 8.14 13.92 -35.95
C VAL A 558 6.70 13.42 -36.13
N ARG A 559 6.25 12.44 -35.34
CA ARG A 559 4.89 11.86 -35.45
C ARG A 559 3.85 12.66 -34.67
N THR A 560 4.25 13.31 -33.59
CA THR A 560 3.31 13.98 -32.65
C THR A 560 3.50 15.50 -32.58
N GLY A 561 4.54 16.05 -33.21
CA GLY A 561 4.89 17.48 -33.17
C GLY A 561 5.28 17.97 -31.77
N ARG A 562 5.67 17.05 -30.88
CA ARG A 562 6.05 17.33 -29.49
C ARG A 562 7.52 17.74 -29.40
N LEU A 563 7.81 18.73 -28.56
CA LEU A 563 9.16 19.14 -28.23
C LEU A 563 9.69 18.23 -27.11
N VAL A 564 10.61 17.33 -27.47
CA VAL A 564 11.10 16.28 -26.57
C VAL A 564 12.45 16.67 -25.97
N VAL A 565 12.58 16.49 -24.67
CA VAL A 565 13.82 16.71 -23.92
C VAL A 565 14.26 15.39 -23.30
N ASN A 566 15.43 14.89 -23.65
CA ASN A 566 15.94 13.61 -23.15
C ASN A 566 17.41 13.73 -22.78
N MET A 567 18.04 12.61 -22.40
CA MET A 567 19.46 12.59 -22.00
C MET A 567 20.45 13.00 -23.11
N LYS A 568 20.01 13.06 -24.37
CA LYS A 568 20.82 13.57 -25.50
C LYS A 568 20.62 15.07 -25.74
N SER A 569 19.63 15.67 -25.08
CA SER A 569 19.32 17.09 -25.19
C SER A 569 20.28 17.92 -24.34
N PHE A 570 20.75 19.03 -24.91
CA PHE A 570 21.62 19.95 -24.21
C PHE A 570 20.79 20.92 -23.38
N VAL A 571 20.97 20.92 -22.06
CA VAL A 571 20.27 21.80 -21.13
C VAL A 571 21.26 22.42 -20.17
N GLN A 572 21.29 23.76 -20.14
CA GLN A 572 22.15 24.50 -19.23
C GLN A 572 21.45 25.78 -18.77
N HIS A 573 21.73 26.22 -17.54
CA HIS A 573 21.25 27.50 -17.02
C HIS A 573 21.61 28.65 -17.97
N TRP A 574 20.64 29.52 -18.21
CA TRP A 574 20.84 30.64 -19.12
C TRP A 574 21.88 31.62 -18.56
N LYS A 575 23.00 31.75 -19.28
CA LYS A 575 23.97 32.82 -19.10
C LYS A 575 24.09 33.63 -20.40
N PRO A 576 24.09 34.98 -20.37
CA PRO A 576 24.21 35.79 -21.59
C PRO A 576 25.45 35.44 -22.44
N ALA A 577 26.57 35.09 -21.81
CA ALA A 577 27.80 34.64 -22.49
C ALA A 577 27.58 33.30 -23.22
N LEU A 578 26.90 32.34 -22.59
CA LEU A 578 26.58 31.05 -23.18
C LEU A 578 25.67 31.18 -24.41
N GLY A 579 24.64 32.03 -24.31
CA GLY A 579 23.74 32.29 -25.42
C GLY A 579 24.43 32.91 -26.64
N ARG A 580 25.41 33.82 -26.42
CA ARG A 580 26.25 34.39 -27.50
C ARG A 580 27.11 33.31 -28.15
N ARG A 581 27.81 32.50 -27.36
CA ARG A 581 28.68 31.42 -27.84
C ARG A 581 27.93 30.36 -28.64
N VAL A 582 26.74 29.96 -28.21
CA VAL A 582 25.91 29.00 -28.96
C VAL A 582 25.36 29.60 -30.26
N MET A 583 25.02 30.89 -30.29
CA MET A 583 24.65 31.56 -31.54
C MET A 583 25.80 31.61 -32.55
N GLU A 584 27.04 31.81 -32.09
CA GLU A 584 28.23 31.78 -32.95
C GLU A 584 28.48 30.38 -33.52
N ILE A 585 28.43 29.34 -32.67
CA ILE A 585 28.56 27.93 -33.08
C ILE A 585 27.50 27.58 -34.14
N LEU A 586 26.24 27.94 -33.90
CA LEU A 586 25.15 27.68 -34.83
C LEU A 586 25.32 28.38 -36.18
N LYS A 587 25.97 29.56 -36.22
CA LYS A 587 26.17 30.34 -37.45
C LYS A 587 27.43 29.95 -38.22
N ARG A 588 28.52 29.60 -37.54
CA ARG A 588 29.85 29.37 -38.13
C ARG A 588 30.18 27.90 -38.29
N ASP A 589 29.84 27.08 -37.28
CA ASP A 589 30.33 25.70 -37.18
C ASP A 589 29.27 24.64 -37.54
N CYS A 590 27.98 24.96 -37.42
CA CYS A 590 26.87 24.03 -37.70
C CYS A 590 26.26 24.20 -39.10
N LYS A 591 27.01 24.73 -40.07
CA LYS A 591 26.55 24.91 -41.46
C LYS A 591 26.44 23.59 -42.20
#